data_AF-A0A9P7JY80-F1
#
_entry.id   AF-A0A9P7JY80-F1
#
_cell.length_a   1.000
_cell.length_b   1.000
_cell.length_c   1.000
_cell.angle_alpha   90.00
_cell.angle_beta   90.00
_cell.angle_gamma   90.00
#
_symmetry.space_group_name_H-M   'P 1'
#
loop_
_entity.id
_entity.type
_entity.pdbx_description
1 polymer ?
#
loop_
_entity_poly.entity_id
_entity_poly.type
_entity_poly.pdbx_seq_one_letter_code
_entity_poly.pdbx_strand_id
1 'polypeptide(L)' 'MLTGKKPHLGDLPVWGTKVWVHDPTGSKLDMRAHMGRWIGFDVESGVHRVYFEDHRNIAVERNVSFDR' A
#
# COMPACT_ATOMS: atom_id res chain seq x y z
N MET A 1 -8.24 -25.62 3.06
CA MET A 1 -7.65 -24.67 2.08
C MET A 1 -8.66 -24.47 0.96
N LEU A 2 -8.89 -23.24 0.52
CA LEU A 2 -10.01 -22.88 -0.37
C LEU A 2 -9.99 -23.60 -1.74
N THR A 3 -8.83 -24.03 -2.23
CA THR A 3 -8.68 -24.66 -3.56
C THR A 3 -7.77 -25.91 -3.59
N GLY A 4 -7.15 -26.29 -2.46
CA GLY A 4 -6.18 -27.40 -2.39
C GLY A 4 -4.86 -27.19 -3.15
N LYS A 5 -4.71 -26.08 -3.87
CA LYS A 5 -3.47 -25.67 -4.57
C LYS A 5 -2.77 -24.56 -3.79
N LYS A 6 -1.44 -24.62 -3.70
CA LYS A 6 -0.64 -23.54 -3.11
C LYS A 6 -0.76 -22.27 -3.99
N PRO A 7 -1.05 -21.09 -3.41
CA PRO A 7 -1.16 -19.86 -4.19
C PRO A 7 0.19 -19.46 -4.79
N HIS A 8 0.14 -18.87 -5.98
CA HIS A 8 1.30 -18.21 -6.59
C HIS A 8 1.55 -16.88 -5.88
N LEU A 9 2.77 -16.67 -5.38
CA LEU A 9 3.16 -15.45 -4.63
C LEU A 9 4.24 -14.64 -5.35
N GLY A 10 4.61 -14.99 -6.59
CA GLY A 10 5.71 -14.34 -7.31
C GLY A 10 5.46 -12.85 -7.61
N ASP A 11 4.19 -12.45 -7.68
CA ASP A 11 3.77 -11.07 -7.93
C ASP A 11 3.50 -10.28 -6.64
N LEU A 12 3.71 -10.90 -5.47
CA LEU A 12 3.50 -10.24 -4.20
C LEU A 12 4.65 -9.24 -3.96
N PRO A 13 4.35 -7.97 -3.63
CA PRO A 13 5.39 -7.01 -3.29
C PRO A 13 6.21 -7.49 -2.08
N VAL A 14 7.49 -7.11 -2.05
CA VAL A 14 8.33 -7.39 -0.87
C VAL A 14 7.89 -6.48 0.27
N TRP A 15 7.83 -7.04 1.49
CA TRP A 15 7.55 -6.28 2.70
C TRP A 15 8.51 -5.08 2.85
N GLY A 16 7.97 -3.92 3.18
CA GLY A 16 8.73 -2.67 3.31
C GLY A 16 9.06 -1.98 1.97
N THR A 17 8.56 -2.49 0.84
CA THR A 17 8.70 -1.83 -0.46
C THR A 17 8.19 -0.40 -0.39
N LYS A 18 8.94 0.53 -0.97
CA LYS A 18 8.52 1.93 -1.08
C LYS A 18 7.32 2.02 -2.02
N VAL A 19 6.31 2.74 -1.57
CA VAL A 19 5.09 3.00 -2.34
C VAL A 19 4.70 4.47 -2.25
N TRP A 20 3.90 4.89 -3.23
CA TRP A 20 3.30 6.22 -3.28
C TRP A 20 1.79 6.10 -3.13
N VAL A 21 1.25 6.76 -2.11
CA VAL A 21 -0.19 6.81 -1.83
C VAL A 21 -0.75 8.11 -2.35
N HIS A 22 -1.77 8.05 -3.19
CA HIS A 22 -2.41 9.26 -3.72
C HIS A 22 -3.19 10.00 -2.64
N ASP A 23 -2.90 11.27 -2.44
CA ASP A 23 -3.67 12.19 -1.61
C ASP A 23 -4.67 12.96 -2.49
N PRO A 24 -5.99 12.76 -2.29
CA PRO A 24 -7.01 13.49 -3.04
C PRO A 24 -7.25 14.90 -2.50
N THR A 25 -6.65 15.26 -1.36
CA THR A 25 -6.82 16.56 -0.72
C THR A 25 -5.85 17.60 -1.29
N GLY A 26 -6.17 18.88 -1.10
CA GLY A 26 -5.35 20.00 -1.57
C GLY A 26 -5.76 20.57 -2.94
N SER A 27 -5.11 21.67 -3.30
CA SER A 27 -5.26 22.40 -4.55
C SER A 27 -4.47 21.76 -5.69
N LYS A 28 -4.52 22.36 -6.89
CA LYS A 28 -3.85 21.81 -8.09
C LYS A 28 -2.33 21.73 -7.95
N LEU A 29 -1.72 22.63 -7.16
CA LEU A 29 -0.27 22.74 -7.03
C LEU A 29 0.29 22.03 -5.78
N ASP A 30 -0.59 21.46 -4.96
CA ASP A 30 -0.16 20.76 -3.75
C ASP A 30 0.38 19.36 -4.07
N MET A 31 1.15 18.80 -3.14
CA MET A 31 1.63 17.43 -3.23
C MET A 31 0.44 16.46 -3.27
N ARG A 32 0.39 15.62 -4.31
CA ARG A 32 -0.72 14.66 -4.52
C ARG A 32 -0.36 13.21 -4.21
N ALA A 33 0.83 12.97 -3.68
CA ALA A 33 1.25 11.63 -3.30
C ALA A 33 2.21 11.66 -2.12
N HIS A 34 1.96 10.79 -1.15
CA HIS A 34 2.81 10.60 0.02
C HIS A 34 3.59 9.30 -0.10
N MET A 35 4.85 9.33 0.30
CA MET A 35 5.70 8.14 0.31
C MET A 35 5.42 7.31 1.59
N GLY A 36 5.30 6.00 1.43
CA GLY A 36 5.17 5.07 2.55
C GLY A 36 5.85 3.73 2.28
N ARG A 37 5.74 2.83 3.26
CA ARG A 37 6.28 1.46 3.21
C ARG A 37 5.14 0.45 3.20
N TRP A 38 5.07 -0.38 2.17
CA TRP A 38 4.04 -1.40 2.04
C TRP A 38 4.25 -2.52 3.08
N ILE A 39 3.21 -2.85 3.85
CA ILE A 39 3.25 -3.89 4.89
C ILE A 39 2.55 -5.16 4.43
N GLY A 40 1.50 -5.04 3.62
CA GLY A 40 0.66 -6.18 3.30
C GLY A 40 -0.72 -5.77 2.79
N PHE A 41 -1.60 -6.74 2.70
CA PHE A 41 -3.02 -6.51 2.49
C PHE A 41 -3.76 -6.44 3.83
N ASP A 42 -4.78 -5.60 3.86
CA ASP A 42 -5.77 -5.58 4.92
C ASP A 42 -6.79 -6.71 4.71
N VAL A 43 -7.05 -7.49 5.76
CA VAL A 43 -7.87 -8.71 5.67
C VAL A 43 -9.35 -8.38 5.49
N GLU A 44 -9.83 -7.27 6.05
CA GLU A 44 -11.25 -6.92 6.03
C GLU A 44 -11.65 -6.26 4.71
N SER A 45 -10.83 -5.34 4.23
CA SER A 45 -11.11 -4.54 3.04
C SER A 45 -10.48 -5.08 1.74
N GLY A 46 -9.46 -5.94 1.84
CA GLY A 46 -8.68 -6.41 0.69
C GLY A 46 -7.78 -5.33 0.07
N VAL A 47 -7.57 -4.23 0.79
CA VAL A 47 -6.81 -3.05 0.37
C VAL A 47 -5.37 -3.12 0.93
N HIS A 48 -4.50 -2.15 0.66
CA HIS A 48 -3.10 -2.18 1.13
C HIS A 48 -2.96 -1.56 2.52
N ARG A 49 -2.11 -2.14 3.36
CA ARG A 49 -1.60 -1.51 4.58
C ARG A 49 -0.27 -0.84 4.29
N VAL A 50 -0.18 0.44 4.63
CA VAL A 50 1.00 1.27 4.40
C VAL A 50 1.44 1.90 5.71
N TYR A 51 2.72 1.79 6.02
CA TYR A 51 3.36 2.51 7.12
C TYR A 51 3.89 3.85 6.62
N PHE A 52 3.52 4.92 7.32
CA PHE A 52 4.02 6.26 7.06
C PHE A 52 5.03 6.64 8.15
N GLU A 53 6.26 6.91 7.73
CA GLU A 53 7.39 7.12 8.64
C GLU A 53 7.35 8.48 9.34
N ASP A 54 6.80 9.49 8.67
CA ASP A 54 6.62 10.85 9.18
C ASP A 54 5.65 10.90 10.38
N HIS A 55 4.52 10.19 10.28
CA HIS A 55 3.48 10.12 11.30
C HIS A 55 3.62 8.90 12.22
N ARG A 56 4.50 7.95 11.90
CA ARG A 56 4.72 6.70 12.62
C ARG A 56 3.43 5.91 12.84
N ASN A 57 2.58 5.86 11.82
CA ASN A 57 1.30 5.16 11.85
C ASN A 57 1.16 4.22 10.64
N ILE A 58 0.17 3.32 10.75
CA ILE A 58 -0.25 2.43 9.68
C ILE A 58 -1.65 2.86 9.26
N ALA A 59 -1.87 3.02 7.95
CA ALA A 59 -3.19 3.26 7.38
C ALA A 59 -3.54 2.20 6.32
N VAL A 60 -4.84 2.11 6.03
CA VAL A 60 -5.38 1.24 4.97
C VAL A 60 -5.68 2.10 3.76
N GLU A 61 -4.95 1.89 2.67
CA GLU A 61 -4.90 2.78 1.51
C GLU A 61 -5.19 2.06 0.20
N ARG A 62 -6.13 2.60 -0.59
CA ARG A 62 -6.57 1.99 -1.86
C ARG A 62 -5.72 2.38 -3.05
N ASN A 63 -5.32 3.65 -3.12
CA ASN A 63 -4.65 4.21 -4.28
C ASN A 63 -3.13 4.19 -4.06
N VAL A 64 -2.55 3.00 -4.21
CA VAL A 64 -1.12 2.75 -3.97
C VAL A 64 -0.40 2.43 -5.28
N SER A 65 0.67 3.16 -5.57
CA SER A 65 1.58 2.89 -6.69
C SER A 65 2.90 2.35 -6.16
N PHE A 66 3.40 1.28 -6.77
CA PHE A 66 4.70 0.69 -6.46
C PHE A 66 5.75 1.24 -7.43
N ASP A 67 6.92 1.62 -6.91
CA ASP A 67 8.07 1.95 -7.76
C ASP A 67 8.44 0.68 -8.57
N ARG A 68 8.56 0.82 -9.89
CA ARG A 68 8.71 -0.27 -10.85
C ARG A 68 10.15 -0.44 -11.32
#